data_AF-A0A397NBY4-F1
#
_entry.id   AF-A0A397NBY4-F1
#
_cell.length_a   1.000
_cell.length_b   1.000
_cell.length_c   1.000
_cell.angle_alpha   90.00
_cell.angle_beta   90.00
_cell.angle_gamma   90.00
#
_symmetry.space_group_name_H-M   'P 1'
#
loop_
_entity.id
_entity.type
_entity.pdbx_description
1 polymer ?
#
loop_
_entity_poly.entity_id
_entity_poly.type
_entity_poly.pdbx_seq_one_letter_code
_entity_poly.pdbx_strand_id
1 'polypeptide(L)'
;MRELDIGEVVKRSGVPASTLRYYEQLGLLQALGRRGLRRQYDEQVLERLALIGLGQAAGLSLQQIGASLPPQRGCLTLDREALLAQADVLQQQISQLQRIRRHLQRAAACPEAQDARQCGSFRRLLRAQQRIAGG
;
A
#
# COMPACT_ATOMS: atom_id res chain seq x y z
N MET A 1 16.10 -10.30 25.40
CA MET A 1 15.34 -9.42 24.49
C MET A 1 15.86 -8.00 24.68
N ARG A 2 16.15 -7.30 23.59
CA ARG A 2 16.63 -5.91 23.65
C ARG A 2 15.41 -5.00 23.52
N GLU A 3 15.28 -4.05 24.45
CA GLU A 3 14.22 -3.05 24.42
C GLU A 3 14.68 -1.78 23.71
N LEU A 4 13.80 -1.21 22.92
CA LEU A 4 13.99 0.05 22.21
C LEU A 4 12.95 1.07 22.70
N ASP A 5 13.38 2.30 22.96
CA ASP A 5 12.43 3.37 23.19
C ASP A 5 11.79 3.84 21.87
N ILE A 6 10.65 4.53 21.96
CA ILE A 6 9.95 5.02 20.77
C ILE A 6 10.83 5.90 19.85
N GLY A 7 11.80 6.64 20.39
CA GLY A 7 12.69 7.48 19.60
C GLY A 7 13.71 6.67 18.80
N GLU A 8 14.22 5.58 19.39
CA GLU A 8 15.11 4.64 18.73
C GLU A 8 14.38 3.87 17.62
N VAL A 9 13.13 3.46 17.88
CA VAL A 9 12.29 2.84 16.85
C VAL A 9 12.06 3.81 15.68
N VAL A 10 11.74 5.07 15.95
CA VAL A 10 11.60 6.11 14.89
C VAL A 10 12.88 6.24 14.07
N LYS A 11 14.03 6.36 14.73
CA LYS A 11 15.32 6.51 14.04
C LYS A 11 15.66 5.33 13.14
N ARG A 12 15.39 4.10 13.60
CA ARG A 12 15.74 2.88 12.86
C ARG A 12 14.74 2.50 11.78
N SER A 13 13.45 2.70 12.03
CA SER A 13 12.38 2.32 11.09
C SER A 13 12.02 3.45 10.11
N GLY A 14 12.34 4.71 10.42
CA GLY A 14 11.85 5.88 9.69
C GLY A 14 10.36 6.15 9.90
N VAL A 15 9.64 5.33 10.67
CA VAL A 15 8.21 5.49 10.93
C VAL A 15 8.00 6.54 12.03
N PRO A 16 7.19 7.59 11.80
CA PRO A 16 6.95 8.63 12.79
C PRO A 16 6.32 8.09 14.08
N ALA A 17 6.64 8.72 15.22
CA ALA A 17 6.10 8.32 16.52
C ALA A 17 4.57 8.37 16.59
N SER A 18 3.94 9.27 15.85
CA SER A 18 2.48 9.34 15.69
C SER A 18 1.93 8.07 15.03
N THR A 19 2.57 7.62 13.94
CA THR A 19 2.20 6.39 13.24
C THR A 19 2.42 5.16 14.12
N LEU A 20 3.50 5.10 14.90
CA LEU A 20 3.72 4.02 15.87
C LEU A 20 2.58 3.92 16.88
N ARG A 21 2.16 5.06 17.45
CA ARG A 21 1.04 5.13 18.40
C ARG A 21 -0.28 4.76 17.73
N TYR A 22 -0.48 5.14 16.48
CA TYR A 22 -1.66 4.78 15.71
C TYR A 22 -1.71 3.26 15.45
N TYR A 23 -0.59 2.65 15.09
CA TYR A 23 -0.50 1.19 14.94
C TYR A 23 -0.72 0.46 16.25
N GLU A 24 -0.30 1.01 17.40
CA GLU A 24 -0.69 0.47 18.71
C GLU A 24 -2.20 0.53 18.96
N GLN A 25 -2.86 1.64 18.61
CA GLN A 25 -4.32 1.78 18.77
C GLN A 25 -5.09 0.76 17.94
N LEU A 26 -4.57 0.41 16.76
CA LEU A 26 -5.12 -0.63 15.89
C LEU A 26 -4.75 -2.06 16.33
N GLY A 27 -3.99 -2.23 17.43
CA GLY A 27 -3.50 -3.53 17.89
C GLY A 27 -2.41 -4.14 17.00
N LEU A 28 -1.91 -3.39 16.03
CA LEU A 28 -0.85 -3.84 15.13
C LEU A 28 0.50 -3.85 15.82
N LEU A 29 0.70 -2.99 16.82
CA LEU A 29 1.88 -2.99 17.69
C LEU A 29 1.42 -3.03 19.15
N GLN A 30 2.32 -3.43 20.03
CA GLN A 30 2.11 -3.40 21.47
C GLN A 30 3.45 -3.05 22.12
N ALA A 31 3.44 -2.03 22.96
CA ALA A 31 4.55 -1.70 23.83
C ALA A 31 4.67 -2.73 24.96
N LEU A 32 5.90 -3.06 25.33
CA LEU A 32 6.21 -3.87 26.51
C LEU A 32 5.88 -3.12 27.82
N GLY A 33 5.88 -1.79 27.75
CA GLY A 33 5.60 -0.94 28.90
C GLY A 33 6.11 0.47 28.67
N ARG A 34 6.49 1.13 29.76
CA ARG A 34 7.09 2.47 29.74
C ARG A 34 8.29 2.54 30.66
N ARG A 35 9.28 3.34 30.27
CA ARG A 35 10.37 3.78 31.14
C ARG A 35 10.22 5.29 31.31
N GLY A 36 9.65 5.70 32.44
CA GLY A 36 9.15 7.07 32.63
C GLY A 36 8.03 7.40 31.65
N LEU A 37 8.19 8.47 30.86
CA LEU A 37 7.20 8.91 29.86
C LEU A 37 7.35 8.22 28.50
N ARG A 38 8.41 7.44 28.28
CA ARG A 38 8.74 6.84 26.97
C ARG A 38 8.26 5.39 26.92
N ARG A 39 7.52 5.05 25.86
CA ARG A 39 7.13 3.66 25.56
C ARG A 39 8.36 2.84 25.20
N GLN A 40 8.35 1.58 25.64
CA GLN A 40 9.37 0.59 25.33
C GLN A 40 8.77 -0.47 24.41
N TYR A 41 9.52 -0.85 23.39
CA TYR A 41 9.18 -1.87 22.42
C TYR A 41 10.24 -2.96 22.43
N ASP A 42 9.84 -4.17 22.08
CA ASP A 42 10.82 -5.19 21.75
C ASP A 42 11.53 -4.83 20.43
N GLU A 43 12.81 -5.17 20.26
CA GLU A 43 13.54 -4.96 19.00
C GLU A 43 12.86 -5.63 17.80
N GLN A 44 12.11 -6.72 17.99
CA GLN A 44 11.27 -7.37 16.96
C GLN A 44 10.19 -6.44 16.38
N VAL A 45 9.90 -5.31 17.04
CA VAL A 45 9.00 -4.28 16.48
C VAL A 45 9.49 -3.76 15.13
N LEU A 46 10.81 -3.75 14.89
CA LEU A 46 11.38 -3.26 13.63
C LEU A 46 11.02 -4.16 12.45
N GLU A 47 11.13 -5.48 12.64
CA GLU A 47 10.73 -6.47 11.64
C GLU A 47 9.22 -6.40 11.39
N ARG A 48 8.43 -6.24 12.46
CA ARG A 48 6.98 -6.06 12.35
C ARG A 48 6.58 -4.80 11.58
N LEU A 49 7.29 -3.70 11.78
CA LEU A 49 7.08 -2.46 11.01
C LEU A 49 7.43 -2.64 9.54
N ALA A 50 8.51 -3.35 9.23
CA ALA A 50 8.88 -3.68 7.85
C ALA A 50 7.78 -4.50 7.15
N LEU A 51 7.16 -5.45 7.84
CA LEU A 51 6.03 -6.23 7.32
C LEU A 51 4.78 -5.38 7.09
N ILE A 52 4.44 -4.50 8.04
CA ILE A 52 3.32 -3.57 7.85
C ILE A 52 3.58 -2.70 6.61
N GLY A 53 4.81 -2.20 6.46
CA GLY A 53 5.23 -1.43 5.28
C GLY A 53 5.11 -2.22 3.98
N LEU A 54 5.52 -3.50 3.97
CA LEU A 54 5.39 -4.39 2.82
C LEU A 54 3.92 -4.61 2.44
N GLY A 55 3.05 -4.90 3.41
CA GLY A 55 1.62 -5.07 3.16
C GLY A 55 0.96 -3.80 2.62
N GLN A 56 1.31 -2.64 3.17
CA GLN A 56 0.83 -1.36 2.66
C GLN A 56 1.32 -1.08 1.24
N ALA A 57 2.58 -1.38 0.93
CA ALA A 57 3.14 -1.26 -0.42
C ALA A 57 2.47 -2.21 -1.42
N ALA A 58 2.02 -3.38 -0.96
CA ALA A 58 1.19 -4.29 -1.75
C ALA A 58 -0.24 -3.77 -1.97
N GLY A 59 -0.67 -2.71 -1.26
CA GLY A 59 -2.02 -2.16 -1.33
C GLY A 59 -3.01 -2.82 -0.38
N LEU A 60 -2.54 -3.58 0.61
CA LEU A 60 -3.37 -4.12 1.67
C LEU A 60 -3.74 -3.02 2.67
N SER A 61 -4.98 -3.06 3.15
CA SER A 61 -5.42 -2.23 4.27
C SER A 61 -4.77 -2.67 5.59
N LEU A 62 -4.66 -1.74 6.54
CA LEU A 62 -4.14 -2.04 7.89
C LEU A 62 -4.96 -3.12 8.61
N GLN A 63 -6.26 -3.25 8.32
CA GLN A 63 -7.10 -4.32 8.86
C GLN A 63 -6.72 -5.70 8.31
N GLN A 64 -6.51 -5.82 6.99
CA GLN A 64 -6.06 -7.07 6.36
C GLN A 64 -4.68 -7.47 6.87
N ILE A 65 -3.76 -6.49 6.99
CA ILE A 65 -2.43 -6.70 7.55
C ILE A 65 -2.54 -7.19 9.01
N GLY A 66 -3.37 -6.56 9.83
CA GLY A 66 -3.60 -6.96 11.22
C GLY A 66 -4.15 -8.38 11.37
N ALA A 67 -5.07 -8.79 10.49
CA ALA A 67 -5.62 -10.14 10.49
C ALA A 67 -4.58 -11.21 10.13
N SER A 68 -3.61 -10.88 9.27
CA SER A 68 -2.53 -11.77 8.86
C SER A 68 -1.33 -11.80 9.82
N LEU A 69 -1.19 -10.79 10.68
CA LEU A 69 -0.07 -10.69 11.60
C LEU A 69 -0.29 -11.62 12.80
N PRO A 70 0.65 -12.54 13.09
CA PRO A 70 0.57 -13.34 14.30
C PRO A 70 0.68 -12.45 15.55
N PRO A 71 0.21 -12.93 16.72
CA PRO A 71 0.49 -12.27 17.98
C PRO A 71 2.01 -12.05 18.15
N GLN A 72 2.43 -10.97 18.80
CA GLN A 72 3.81 -10.45 18.78
C GLN A 72 4.93 -11.46 19.12
N ARG A 73 4.62 -12.59 19.75
CA ARG A 73 5.58 -13.65 20.13
C ARG A 73 5.49 -14.91 19.26
N GLY A 74 4.76 -14.86 18.15
CA GLY A 74 4.62 -15.95 17.18
C GLY A 74 5.53 -15.77 15.97
N CYS A 75 5.89 -16.90 15.33
CA CYS A 75 6.54 -16.88 14.03
C CYS A 75 5.70 -16.12 13.02
N LEU A 76 6.34 -15.23 12.25
CA LEU A 76 5.73 -14.43 11.20
C LEU A 76 5.22 -15.33 10.08
N THR A 77 3.93 -15.66 10.10
CA THR A 77 3.28 -16.38 9.01
C THR A 77 2.69 -15.36 8.05
N LEU A 78 3.41 -15.05 6.97
CA LEU A 78 2.84 -14.31 5.85
C LEU A 78 1.81 -15.19 5.15
N ASP A 79 0.58 -14.70 5.03
CA ASP A 79 -0.45 -15.34 4.23
C ASP A 79 -0.09 -15.23 2.74
N ARG A 80 0.49 -16.33 2.22
CA ARG A 80 0.93 -16.42 0.82
C ARG A 80 -0.23 -16.26 -0.15
N GLU A 81 -1.42 -16.74 0.20
CA GLU A 81 -2.60 -16.66 -0.67
C GLU A 81 -3.08 -15.21 -0.76
N ALA A 82 -3.14 -14.50 0.37
CA ALA A 82 -3.48 -13.08 0.37
C ALA A 82 -2.49 -12.23 -0.44
N LEU A 83 -1.18 -12.53 -0.36
CA LEU A 83 -0.16 -11.85 -1.15
C LEU A 83 -0.32 -12.11 -2.66
N LEU A 84 -0.59 -13.36 -3.05
CA LEU A 84 -0.82 -13.71 -4.45
C LEU A 84 -2.09 -13.07 -4.99
N ALA A 85 -3.19 -13.11 -4.24
CA ALA A 85 -4.44 -12.46 -4.62
C ALA A 85 -4.26 -10.94 -4.81
N GLN A 86 -3.49 -10.30 -3.94
CA GLN A 86 -3.17 -8.88 -4.06
C GLN A 86 -2.27 -8.60 -5.29
N ALA A 87 -1.32 -9.48 -5.58
CA ALA A 87 -0.51 -9.37 -6.80
C ALA A 87 -1.37 -9.45 -8.06
N ASP A 88 -2.40 -10.29 -8.08
CA ASP A 88 -3.35 -10.37 -9.20
C ASP A 88 -4.18 -9.09 -9.35
N VAL A 89 -4.64 -8.50 -8.23
CA VAL A 89 -5.32 -7.19 -8.23
C VAL A 89 -4.42 -6.11 -8.82
N LEU A 90 -3.15 -6.04 -8.40
CA LEU A 90 -2.17 -5.11 -8.94
C LEU A 90 -1.93 -5.34 -10.44
N GLN A 91 -1.87 -6.60 -10.88
CA GLN A 91 -1.70 -6.93 -12.29
C GLN A 91 -2.89 -6.48 -13.15
N GLN A 92 -4.11 -6.56 -12.62
CA GLN A 92 -5.31 -6.01 -13.28
C GLN A 92 -5.22 -4.48 -13.42
N GLN A 93 -4.80 -3.78 -12.35
CA GLN A 93 -4.61 -2.33 -12.38
C GLN A 93 -3.52 -1.92 -13.37
N ILE A 94 -2.38 -2.59 -13.36
CA ILE A 94 -1.29 -2.39 -14.34
C ILE A 94 -1.82 -2.55 -15.76
N SER A 95 -2.57 -3.62 -16.01
CA SER A 95 -3.14 -3.90 -17.33
C SER A 95 -4.10 -2.80 -17.79
N GLN A 96 -4.91 -2.25 -16.89
CA GLN A 96 -5.81 -1.13 -17.17
C GLN A 96 -5.02 0.16 -17.46
N LEU A 97 -4.06 0.51 -16.60
CA LEU A 97 -3.22 1.70 -16.76
C LEU A 97 -2.43 1.65 -18.07
N GLN A 98 -1.90 0.49 -18.44
CA GLN A 98 -1.22 0.30 -19.72
C GLN A 98 -2.15 0.52 -20.93
N ARG A 99 -3.42 0.09 -20.85
CA ARG A 99 -4.40 0.36 -21.92
C ARG A 99 -4.66 1.86 -22.07
N ILE A 100 -4.88 2.55 -20.95
CA ILE A 100 -5.09 4.00 -20.93
C ILE A 100 -3.87 4.72 -21.52
N ARG A 101 -2.66 4.38 -21.08
CA ARG A 101 -1.41 4.93 -21.62
C ARG A 101 -1.33 4.78 -23.13
N ARG A 102 -1.61 3.58 -23.66
CA ARG A 102 -1.59 3.33 -25.11
C ARG A 102 -2.62 4.18 -25.85
N HIS A 103 -3.81 4.38 -25.28
CA HIS A 103 -4.82 5.23 -25.90
C HIS A 103 -4.39 6.70 -25.92
N LEU A 104 -3.80 7.20 -24.82
CA LEU A 104 -3.26 8.57 -24.75
C LEU A 104 -2.11 8.78 -25.76
N GLN A 105 -1.18 7.83 -25.86
CA GLN A 105 -0.09 7.88 -26.84
C GLN A 105 -0.61 7.93 -28.28
N ARG A 106 -1.63 7.12 -28.61
CA ARG A 106 -2.26 7.14 -29.94
C ARG A 106 -3.01 8.43 -30.24
N ALA A 107 -3.64 9.03 -29.23
CA ALA A 107 -4.29 10.33 -29.39
C ALA A 107 -3.27 11.45 -29.61
N ALA A 108 -2.13 11.41 -28.92
CA ALA A 108 -1.05 12.38 -29.08
C ALA A 108 -0.33 12.24 -30.44
N ALA A 109 -0.17 11.03 -30.95
CA ALA A 109 0.46 10.76 -32.25
C ALA A 109 -0.47 11.00 -33.46
N CYS A 110 -1.66 11.57 -33.26
CA CYS A 110 -2.60 11.79 -34.35
C CYS A 110 -2.10 12.95 -35.24
N PRO A 111 -1.86 12.71 -36.54
CA PRO A 111 -1.28 13.72 -37.44
C PRO A 111 -2.22 14.90 -37.73
N GLU A 112 -3.52 14.76 -37.48
CA GLU A 112 -4.59 15.74 -37.72
C GLU A 112 -4.69 16.79 -36.58
N ALA A 113 -3.56 17.19 -35.99
CA ALA A 113 -3.42 17.87 -34.70
C ALA A 113 -3.98 19.31 -34.58
N GLN A 114 -4.96 19.71 -35.40
CA GLN A 114 -5.72 20.95 -35.19
C GLN A 114 -7.01 20.73 -34.37
N ASP A 115 -7.58 19.52 -34.37
CA ASP A 115 -8.72 19.18 -33.50
C ASP A 115 -8.66 17.71 -33.04
N ALA A 116 -8.38 17.51 -31.76
CA ALA A 116 -8.35 16.17 -31.14
C ALA A 116 -9.66 15.40 -31.29
N ARG A 117 -10.80 16.08 -31.53
CA ARG A 117 -12.11 15.45 -31.76
C ARG A 117 -12.22 14.76 -33.11
N GLN A 118 -11.37 15.08 -34.08
CA GLN A 118 -11.35 14.44 -35.39
C GLN A 118 -10.56 13.12 -35.37
N CYS A 119 -9.64 13.00 -34.42
CA CYS A 119 -8.86 11.79 -34.21
C CYS A 119 -9.74 10.60 -33.80
N GLY A 120 -9.88 9.60 -34.68
CA GLY A 120 -10.67 8.39 -34.44
C GLY A 120 -10.21 7.56 -33.23
N SER A 121 -8.95 7.70 -32.82
CA SER A 121 -8.39 7.08 -31.61
C SER A 121 -8.90 7.75 -30.34
N PHE A 122 -8.96 9.08 -30.33
CA PHE A 122 -9.44 9.88 -29.19
C PHE A 122 -10.96 9.73 -29.00
N ARG A 123 -11.74 9.74 -30.10
CA ARG A 123 -13.20 9.48 -30.05
C ARG A 123 -13.53 8.11 -29.47
N ARG A 124 -12.75 7.07 -29.81
CA ARG A 124 -12.92 5.72 -29.23
C ARG A 124 -12.62 5.69 -27.73
N LEU A 125 -11.60 6.42 -27.29
CA LEU A 125 -11.26 6.58 -25.86
C LEU A 125 -12.42 7.24 -25.10
N LEU A 126 -12.95 8.36 -25.59
CA LEU A 126 -14.08 9.07 -24.97
C LEU A 126 -15.33 8.19 -24.88
N ARG A 127 -15.68 7.45 -25.95
CA ARG A 127 -16.82 6.52 -25.94
C ARG A 127 -16.64 5.36 -24.96
N ALA A 128 -15.41 4.86 -24.79
CA ALA A 128 -15.13 3.79 -23.84
C ALA A 128 -15.30 4.26 -22.38
N GLN A 129 -14.98 5.51 -22.08
CA GLN A 129 -15.15 6.11 -20.74
C GLN A 129 -16.62 6.49 -20.45
N GLN A 130 -17.37 6.99 -21.45
CA GLN A 130 -18.78 7.36 -21.29
C GLN A 130 -19.70 6.17 -20.95
N ARG A 131 -19.32 4.94 -21.31
CA ARG A 131 -20.07 3.73 -20.91
C ARG A 131 -19.87 3.34 -19.45
N ILE A 132 -18.80 3.80 -18.80
CA ILE A 132 -18.51 3.47 -17.39
C ILE A 132 -19.28 4.39 -16.44
N ALA A 133 -19.65 5.60 -16.88
CA ALA A 133 -20.34 6.60 -16.05
C ALA A 133 -21.88 6.53 -16.11
N GLY A 134 -22.45 5.54 -16.80
CA GLY A 134 -23.90 5.43 -17.04
C GLY A 134 -24.55 4.16 -16.48
N GLY A 135 -23.90 3.48 -15.53
CA GLY A 135 -24.41 2.29 -14.85
C GLY A 135 -24.54 2.53 -13.35
#